data_AF-A0A0K3BJU8-F1
#
_entry.id   AF-A0A0K3BJU8-F1
#
_cell.length_a   1.000
_cell.length_b   1.000
_cell.length_c   1.000
_cell.angle_alpha   90.00
_cell.angle_beta   90.00
_cell.angle_gamma   90.00
#
_symmetry.space_group_name_H-M   'P 1'
#
loop_
_entity.id
_entity.type
_entity.pdbx_description
1 polymer ?
#
loop_
_entity_poly.entity_id
_entity_poly.type
_entity_poly.pdbx_seq_one_letter_code
_entity_poly.pdbx_strand_id
1 'polypeptide(L)' 'MSKRIRIFRRRSADDLLERSMRTCPGCQRDVHVFAAGCRHCGQELEIAG' A
#
# COMPACT_ATOMS: atom_id res chain seq x y z
N MET A 1 -30.15 24.11 -23.26
CA MET A 1 -29.35 22.94 -22.83
C MET A 1 -28.02 23.41 -22.24
N SER A 2 -27.81 23.31 -20.93
CA SER A 2 -26.54 23.71 -20.30
C SER A 2 -25.70 22.47 -19.97
N LYS A 3 -24.62 22.26 -20.71
CA LYS A 3 -23.67 21.16 -20.52
C LYS A 3 -22.90 21.40 -19.21
N ARG A 4 -23.26 20.64 -18.15
CA ARG A 4 -22.55 20.66 -16.86
C ARG A 4 -21.18 19.99 -17.02
N ILE A 5 -20.14 20.81 -17.07
CA ILE A 5 -18.74 20.36 -17.05
C ILE A 5 -18.47 19.78 -15.65
N ARG A 6 -18.17 18.47 -15.57
CA ARG A 6 -17.80 17.81 -14.31
C ARG A 6 -16.30 18.02 -14.05
N ILE A 7 -15.97 19.14 -13.42
CA ILE A 7 -14.60 19.60 -13.15
C ILE A 7 -13.91 18.74 -12.06
N PHE A 8 -14.67 17.98 -11.27
CA PHE A 8 -14.14 17.15 -10.18
C PHE A 8 -13.82 15.73 -10.65
N ARG A 9 -12.71 15.56 -11.36
CA ARG A 9 -12.09 14.24 -11.55
C ARG A 9 -11.44 13.86 -10.21
N ARG A 10 -12.09 13.00 -9.42
CA ARG A 10 -11.54 12.48 -8.16
C ARG A 10 -10.14 11.93 -8.46
N ARG A 11 -9.13 12.55 -7.86
CA ARG A 11 -7.74 12.06 -7.90
C ARG A 11 -7.71 10.79 -7.05
N SER A 12 -7.30 9.69 -7.66
CA SER A 12 -7.18 8.38 -7.03
C SER A 12 -6.35 8.51 -5.76
N ALA A 13 -6.97 8.29 -4.60
CA ALA A 13 -6.34 8.43 -3.30
C ALA A 13 -5.59 7.14 -2.86
N ASP A 14 -5.46 6.16 -3.76
CA ASP A 14 -5.10 4.78 -3.42
C ASP A 14 -3.65 4.40 -3.73
N ASP A 15 -2.92 5.20 -4.52
CA ASP A 15 -1.57 4.83 -4.98
C ASP A 15 -0.49 4.82 -3.87
N LEU A 16 -0.74 5.45 -2.71
CA LEU A 16 0.26 5.54 -1.63
C LEU A 16 0.27 4.29 -0.74
N LEU A 17 -0.91 3.71 -0.50
CA LEU A 17 -1.05 2.53 0.36
C LEU A 17 -0.66 1.26 -0.39
N GLU A 18 -1.10 1.11 -1.65
CA GLU A 18 -0.73 -0.05 -2.49
C GLU A 18 0.79 -0.15 -2.69
N ARG A 19 1.47 0.98 -2.78
CA ARG A 19 2.92 1.05 -3.01
C ARG A 19 3.77 0.86 -1.75
N SER A 20 3.10 0.82 -0.58
CA SER A 20 3.71 0.59 0.73
C SER A 20 3.59 -0.88 1.18
N MET A 21 3.24 -1.79 0.27
CA MET A 21 3.22 -3.23 0.52
C MET A 21 4.49 -3.87 -0.07
N ARG A 22 5.14 -4.75 0.69
CA ARG A 22 6.23 -5.63 0.24
C ARG A 22 5.86 -7.08 0.51
N THR A 23 6.43 -8.00 -0.26
CA THR A 23 6.26 -9.43 0.01
C THR A 23 7.23 -9.89 1.10
N CYS A 24 6.73 -10.60 2.12
CA CYS A 24 7.56 -11.18 3.17
C CYS A 24 8.44 -12.32 2.61
N PRO A 25 9.76 -12.33 2.85
CA PRO A 25 10.66 -13.38 2.35
C PRO A 25 10.43 -14.75 3.00
N GLY A 26 9.82 -14.80 4.20
CA GLY A 26 9.57 -16.07 4.91
C GLY A 26 8.31 -16.79 4.46
N CYS A 27 7.18 -16.09 4.38
CA CYS A 27 5.87 -16.69 4.10
C CYS A 27 5.21 -16.21 2.80
N GLN A 28 5.91 -15.39 2.02
CA GLN A 28 5.46 -14.86 0.72
C GLN A 28 4.11 -14.11 0.77
N ARG A 29 3.77 -13.57 1.95
CA ARG A 29 2.54 -12.78 2.13
C ARG A 29 2.84 -11.30 2.02
N ASP A 30 1.87 -10.53 1.53
CA ASP A 30 1.95 -9.07 1.49
C ASP A 30 1.95 -8.50 2.92
N VAL A 31 2.96 -7.70 3.20
CA VAL A 31 3.18 -7.03 4.48
C VAL A 31 3.55 -5.58 4.25
N HIS A 32 3.26 -4.72 5.21
CA HIS A 32 3.59 -3.30 5.08
C HIS A 32 5.12 -3.09 5.08
N VAL A 33 5.63 -2.18 4.24
CA VAL A 33 7.07 -1.86 4.17
C VAL A 33 7.61 -1.33 5.51
N PHE A 34 6.78 -0.60 6.26
CA PHE A 34 7.11 -0.12 7.60
C PHE A 34 6.82 -1.14 8.73
N ALA A 35 6.42 -2.37 8.40
CA ALA A 35 6.26 -3.41 9.42
C ALA A 35 7.64 -3.86 9.92
N ALA A 36 7.87 -3.75 11.23
CA ALA A 36 9.04 -4.29 11.93
C ALA A 36 9.09 -5.83 11.89
N GLY A 37 7.95 -6.48 11.61
CA GLY A 37 7.86 -7.92 11.48
C GLY A 37 6.61 -8.36 10.75
N CYS A 38 6.64 -9.57 10.18
CA CYS A 38 5.52 -10.17 9.49
C CYS A 38 4.48 -10.68 10.49
N ARG A 39 3.24 -10.21 10.39
CA ARG A 39 2.14 -10.68 11.26
C ARG A 39 1.72 -12.13 11.01
N HIS A 40 2.08 -12.70 9.86
CA HIS A 40 1.65 -14.04 9.47
C HIS A 40 2.62 -15.13 9.93
N CYS A 41 3.93 -14.93 9.78
CA CYS A 41 4.94 -15.90 10.17
C CYS A 41 5.78 -15.48 11.39
N GLY A 42 5.63 -14.24 11.86
CA GLY A 42 6.42 -13.71 12.99
C GLY A 42 7.87 -13.37 12.62
N GLN A 43 8.24 -13.40 11.34
CA GLN A 43 9.60 -13.08 10.92
C GLN A 43 9.89 -11.60 11.13
N GLU A 44 11.00 -11.29 11.78
CA GLU A 44 11.50 -9.92 11.93
C GLU A 44 11.91 -9.39 10.55
N LEU A 45 11.41 -8.21 10.21
CA LEU A 45 11.65 -7.59 8.91
C LEU A 45 12.40 -6.29 9.16
N GLU A 46 13.60 -6.21 8.60
CA GLU A 46 14.38 -4.98 8.65
C GLU A 46 13.62 -3.87 7.92
N ILE A 47 13.40 -2.76 8.62
CA ILE A 47 12.76 -1.57 8.07
C ILE A 47 13.86 -0.81 7.35
N ALA A 48 13.83 -0.76 6.02
CA ALA A 48 14.77 0.04 5.25
C ALA A 48 14.41 1.52 5.47
N GLY A 49 15.12 2.16 6.40
CA GLY A 49 15.05 3.59 6.67
C GLY A 49 15.78 4.42 5.62
#